data_AF-A0A0F9NNK5-F1
#
_entry.id   AF-A0A0F9NNK5-F1
#
_cell.length_a   1.000
_cell.length_b   1.000
_cell.length_c   1.000
_cell.angle_alpha   90.00
_cell.angle_beta   90.00
_cell.angle_gamma   90.00
#
_symmetry.space_group_name_H-M   'P 1'
#
loop_
_entity.id
_entity.type
_entity.pdbx_description
1 polymer ?
#
loop_
_entity_poly.entity_id
_entity_poly.type
_entity_poly.pdbx_seq_one_letter_code
_entity_poly.pdbx_strand_id
1 'polypeptide(L)'
;MKKTPSLFKRDYEGNRQVINEVVPGSEWVLAGEGIATLKIDGTSCLVQGERLYRRYDRKLNKQANQRKRNGHAGPWVEADFKTPPEGFEPCESEPNQHTGHWPGWVPVGMEPQNQHHREGLRNSLQVAEEHQELFPDGTYELVGPKVQGNPHKLGKHMLWRHGAVVLTIPVLTFEGIRDFLEGFRCEGIVWHHPDGRLVKIKRRDFGFAWPC
;
A
#
# COMPACT_ATOMS: atom_id res chain seq x y z
N MET A 1 3.19 8.85 -3.39
CA MET A 1 3.57 7.66 -2.58
C MET A 1 4.62 6.83 -3.32
N LYS A 2 5.87 6.96 -2.88
CA LYS A 2 7.00 6.10 -3.26
C LYS A 2 6.73 4.66 -2.87
N LYS A 3 7.37 3.72 -3.55
CA LYS A 3 7.30 2.31 -3.15
C LYS A 3 7.92 2.14 -1.76
N THR A 4 7.10 1.82 -0.76
CA THR A 4 7.59 1.51 0.59
C THR A 4 8.43 0.22 0.58
N PRO A 5 9.68 0.24 1.05
CA PRO A 5 10.52 -0.95 1.19
C PRO A 5 9.96 -1.95 2.21
N SER A 6 10.33 -3.22 2.04
CA SER A 6 10.14 -4.25 3.05
C SER A 6 11.14 -4.03 4.19
N LEU A 7 10.81 -4.37 5.44
CA LEU A 7 11.74 -4.27 6.58
C LEU A 7 12.93 -5.23 6.41
N PHE A 8 12.64 -6.46 6.05
CA PHE A 8 13.63 -7.52 5.88
C PHE A 8 13.81 -7.89 4.41
N LYS A 9 15.02 -8.33 4.04
CA LYS A 9 15.36 -8.87 2.71
C LYS A 9 14.59 -10.15 2.46
N ARG A 10 14.38 -10.48 1.18
CA ARG A 10 13.71 -11.71 0.76
C ARG A 10 14.70 -12.68 0.15
N ASP A 11 14.45 -13.96 0.39
CA ASP A 11 15.10 -15.07 -0.31
C ASP A 11 14.51 -15.19 -1.73
N TYR A 12 15.10 -14.49 -2.70
CA TYR A 12 14.62 -14.52 -4.09
C TYR A 12 14.94 -15.82 -4.83
N GLU A 13 15.89 -16.61 -4.32
CA GLU A 13 16.36 -17.86 -4.93
C GLU A 13 15.58 -19.08 -4.42
N GLY A 14 15.07 -19.00 -3.19
CA GLY A 14 14.20 -20.03 -2.61
C GLY A 14 12.74 -19.60 -2.49
N ASN A 15 12.22 -19.57 -1.26
CA ASN A 15 10.78 -19.55 -1.01
C ASN A 15 10.14 -18.14 -1.05
N ARG A 16 10.94 -17.09 -1.31
CA ARG A 16 10.51 -15.68 -1.39
C ARG A 16 9.99 -15.09 -0.08
N GLN A 17 10.14 -15.81 1.04
CA GLN A 17 9.93 -15.29 2.38
C GLN A 17 11.08 -14.38 2.78
N VAL A 18 10.87 -13.62 3.85
CA VAL A 18 11.92 -12.77 4.42
C VAL A 18 12.92 -13.59 5.24
N ILE A 19 14.16 -13.16 5.20
CA ILE A 19 15.27 -13.69 6.00
C ILE A 19 15.65 -12.66 7.06
N ASN A 20 16.38 -13.08 8.10
CA ASN A 20 16.83 -12.20 9.19
C ASN A 20 18.00 -11.29 8.75
N GLU A 21 17.73 -10.46 7.75
CA GLU A 21 18.61 -9.42 7.25
C GLU A 21 17.77 -8.18 6.94
N VAL A 22 18.11 -7.05 7.57
CA VAL A 22 17.40 -5.78 7.36
C VAL A 22 17.69 -5.23 5.96
N VAL A 23 16.68 -4.65 5.32
CA VAL A 23 16.87 -3.91 4.07
C VAL A 23 17.64 -2.61 4.39
N PRO A 24 18.78 -2.34 3.73
CA PRO A 24 19.59 -1.15 4.01
C PRO A 24 18.77 0.14 4.05
N GLY A 25 18.96 0.94 5.10
CA GLY A 25 18.20 2.16 5.37
C GLY A 25 16.91 1.96 6.16
N SER A 26 16.65 0.74 6.64
CA SER A 26 15.48 0.37 7.47
C SER A 26 15.84 0.04 8.93
N GLU A 27 17.11 0.18 9.32
CA GLU A 27 17.66 -0.18 10.64
C GLU A 27 17.00 0.61 11.78
N TRP A 28 16.60 1.85 11.50
CA TRP A 28 15.86 2.73 12.40
C TRP A 28 14.59 2.10 12.97
N VAL A 29 13.97 1.15 12.25
CA VAL A 29 12.81 0.41 12.75
C VAL A 29 13.21 -0.45 13.95
N LEU A 30 14.32 -1.18 13.88
CA LEU A 30 14.77 -2.04 14.98
C LEU A 30 15.37 -1.22 16.13
N ALA A 31 15.86 -0.02 15.84
CA ALA A 31 16.27 0.96 16.85
C ALA A 31 15.11 1.63 17.59
N GLY A 32 13.86 1.37 17.20
CA GLY A 32 12.66 1.94 17.85
C GLY A 32 12.37 3.39 17.49
N GLU A 33 12.96 3.92 16.42
CA GLU A 33 12.79 5.31 15.98
C GLU A 33 11.46 5.56 15.25
N GLY A 34 10.67 4.51 15.04
CA GLY A 34 9.46 4.52 14.21
C GLY A 34 8.17 4.28 14.97
N ILE A 35 7.08 4.93 14.53
CA ILE A 35 5.72 4.61 14.98
C ILE A 35 5.15 3.49 14.09
N ALA A 36 4.84 2.34 14.70
CA ALA A 36 4.18 1.23 14.03
C ALA A 36 2.68 1.50 13.86
N THR A 37 2.16 1.30 12.66
CA THR A 37 0.73 1.41 12.36
C THR A 37 0.23 0.21 11.58
N LEU A 38 -1.07 -0.04 11.64
CA LEU A 38 -1.73 -1.13 10.93
C LEU A 38 -1.53 -0.97 9.43
N LYS A 39 -0.97 -2.00 8.79
CA LYS A 39 -1.11 -2.15 7.35
C LYS A 39 -2.50 -2.72 7.04
N ILE A 40 -3.35 -1.89 6.47
CA ILE A 40 -4.70 -2.26 6.05
C ILE A 40 -4.61 -2.96 4.68
N ASP A 41 -5.37 -4.06 4.53
CA ASP A 41 -5.53 -4.76 3.24
C ASP A 41 -6.73 -4.20 2.49
N GLY A 42 -6.45 -3.55 1.36
CA GLY A 42 -7.43 -2.77 0.61
C GLY A 42 -6.93 -2.35 -0.77
N THR A 43 -7.58 -1.31 -1.31
CA THR A 43 -7.11 -0.57 -2.47
C THR A 43 -6.83 0.89 -2.11
N SER A 44 -5.57 1.31 -2.24
CA SER A 44 -5.14 2.66 -1.87
C SER A 44 -5.88 3.75 -2.65
N CYS A 45 -6.27 4.79 -1.92
CA CYS A 45 -6.99 5.97 -2.38
C CYS A 45 -6.33 7.23 -1.82
N LEU A 46 -6.58 8.36 -2.45
CA LEU A 46 -6.22 9.70 -1.96
C LEU A 46 -7.51 10.52 -1.87
N VAL A 47 -7.69 11.20 -0.74
CA VAL A 47 -8.69 12.25 -0.54
C VAL A 47 -7.92 13.56 -0.46
N GLN A 48 -8.24 14.49 -1.35
CA GLN A 48 -7.59 15.80 -1.39
C GLN A 48 -8.57 16.85 -1.89
N GLY A 49 -8.76 17.93 -1.13
CA GLY A 49 -9.68 19.01 -1.50
C GLY A 49 -11.08 18.50 -1.82
N GLU A 50 -11.63 17.66 -0.93
CA GLU A 50 -12.96 17.01 -1.05
C GLU A 50 -13.11 16.06 -2.25
N ARG A 51 -12.03 15.81 -3.01
CA ARG A 51 -12.02 14.89 -4.15
C ARG A 51 -11.39 13.57 -3.78
N LEU A 52 -11.97 12.50 -4.32
CA LEU A 52 -11.42 11.14 -4.21
C LEU A 52 -10.67 10.76 -5.48
N TYR A 53 -9.50 10.17 -5.29
CA TYR A 53 -8.67 9.62 -6.34
C TYR A 53 -8.38 8.15 -6.02
N ARG A 54 -8.43 7.30 -7.04
CA ARG A 54 -8.01 5.91 -6.93
C ARG A 54 -6.55 5.76 -7.31
N ARG A 55 -5.87 4.77 -6.73
CA ARG A 55 -4.53 4.39 -7.18
C ARG A 55 -4.57 3.88 -8.62
N TYR A 56 -3.63 4.35 -9.44
CA TYR A 56 -3.36 3.79 -10.75
C TYR A 56 -1.86 3.54 -10.88
N ASP A 57 -1.48 2.35 -11.34
CA ASP A 57 -0.09 2.02 -11.62
C ASP A 57 0.11 1.99 -13.12
N ARG A 58 0.70 3.06 -13.67
CA ARG A 58 1.05 3.13 -15.09
C ARG A 58 2.16 2.09 -15.32
N LYS A 59 1.80 1.00 -15.98
CA LYS A 59 2.69 -0.14 -16.28
C LYS A 59 3.40 0.03 -17.61
N LEU A 60 4.42 -0.80 -17.83
CA LEU A 60 5.03 -0.99 -19.14
C LEU A 60 3.99 -1.30 -20.23
N ASN A 61 4.23 -0.75 -21.42
CA ASN A 61 3.51 -1.08 -22.64
C ASN A 61 3.85 -2.53 -23.10
N LYS A 62 3.15 -3.03 -24.13
CA LYS A 62 3.31 -4.42 -24.58
C LYS A 62 4.75 -4.75 -25.00
N GLN A 63 5.40 -3.82 -25.71
CA GLN A 63 6.77 -4.01 -26.21
C GLN A 63 7.80 -4.02 -25.08
N ALA A 64 7.75 -3.03 -24.20
CA ALA A 64 8.64 -2.96 -23.03
C ALA A 64 8.43 -4.14 -22.08
N ASN A 65 7.19 -4.58 -21.86
CA ASN A 65 6.91 -5.76 -21.05
C ASN A 65 7.45 -7.05 -21.69
N GLN A 66 7.46 -7.15 -23.03
CA GLN A 66 8.10 -8.26 -23.72
C GLN A 66 9.64 -8.22 -23.55
N ARG A 67 10.27 -7.03 -23.66
CA ARG A 67 11.71 -6.87 -23.38
C ARG A 67 12.04 -7.31 -21.95
N LYS A 68 11.19 -6.94 -20.97
CA LYS A 68 11.34 -7.35 -19.56
C LYS A 68 11.30 -8.86 -19.38
N ARG A 69 10.35 -9.55 -20.04
CA ARG A 69 10.27 -11.02 -20.02
C ARG A 69 11.49 -11.69 -20.63
N ASN A 70 12.16 -11.02 -21.57
CA ASN A 70 13.38 -11.49 -22.21
C ASN A 70 14.65 -11.07 -21.45
N GLY A 71 14.55 -10.63 -20.20
CA GLY A 71 15.69 -10.34 -19.32
C GLY A 71 16.16 -8.89 -19.29
N HIS A 72 15.56 -7.98 -20.05
CA HIS A 72 15.91 -6.55 -19.94
C HIS A 72 15.41 -5.96 -18.61
N ALA A 73 16.31 -5.38 -17.81
CA ALA A 73 16.00 -4.86 -16.48
C ALA A 73 15.78 -3.32 -16.42
N GLY A 74 15.84 -2.64 -17.58
CA GLY A 74 15.84 -1.19 -17.69
C GLY A 74 17.23 -0.61 -18.03
N PRO A 75 17.43 0.71 -17.91
CA PRO A 75 16.49 1.68 -17.36
C PRO A 75 15.22 1.84 -18.24
N TRP A 76 14.05 1.90 -17.60
CA TRP A 76 12.78 2.19 -18.27
C TRP A 76 12.58 3.69 -18.38
N VAL A 77 12.20 4.16 -19.57
CA VAL A 77 11.89 5.58 -19.84
C VAL A 77 10.40 5.77 -20.05
N GLU A 78 9.91 7.01 -20.04
CA GLU A 78 8.47 7.29 -20.18
C GLU A 78 7.81 6.61 -21.40
N ALA A 79 8.49 6.58 -22.55
CA ALA A 79 7.99 5.94 -23.77
C ALA A 79 7.72 4.43 -23.61
N ASP A 80 8.32 3.78 -22.61
CA ASP A 80 8.11 2.37 -22.30
C ASP A 80 6.80 2.08 -21.56
N PHE A 81 6.07 3.11 -21.14
CA PHE A 81 4.85 2.99 -20.34
C PHE A 81 3.59 3.16 -21.18
N LYS A 82 2.50 2.51 -20.75
CA LYS A 82 1.18 2.69 -21.36
C LYS A 82 0.73 4.14 -21.27
N THR A 83 -0.07 4.60 -22.22
CA THR A 83 -0.79 5.87 -22.10
C THR A 83 -1.64 5.85 -20.83
N PRO A 84 -1.48 6.83 -19.93
CA PRO A 84 -2.28 6.89 -18.72
C PRO A 84 -3.72 7.34 -19.04
N PRO A 85 -4.69 7.03 -18.17
CA PRO A 85 -6.03 7.61 -18.28
C PRO A 85 -5.99 9.13 -18.06
N GLU A 86 -7.05 9.81 -18.49
CA GLU A 86 -7.24 11.24 -18.24
C GLU A 86 -7.21 11.55 -16.73
N GLY A 87 -6.60 12.69 -16.38
CA GLY A 87 -6.43 13.12 -14.99
C GLY A 87 -5.41 12.31 -14.19
N PHE A 88 -4.57 11.49 -14.83
CA PHE A 88 -3.50 10.79 -14.13
C PHE A 88 -2.44 11.76 -13.58
N GLU A 89 -2.25 11.72 -12.27
CA GLU A 89 -1.25 12.49 -11.55
C GLU A 89 -0.19 11.54 -10.98
N PRO A 90 1.04 11.52 -11.53
CA PRO A 90 2.07 10.61 -11.07
C PRO A 90 2.56 11.00 -9.67
N CYS A 91 2.91 10.00 -8.86
CA CYS A 91 3.47 10.24 -7.53
C CYS A 91 4.90 10.77 -7.55
N GLU A 92 5.61 10.53 -8.64
CA GLU A 92 6.97 11.00 -8.90
C GLU A 92 6.98 11.54 -10.33
N SER A 93 7.74 12.61 -10.59
CA SER A 93 7.83 13.22 -11.92
C SER A 93 8.34 12.26 -13.00
N GLU A 94 9.10 11.23 -12.62
CA GLU A 94 9.69 10.25 -13.52
C GLU A 94 9.30 8.81 -13.17
N PRO A 95 9.24 7.90 -14.15
CA PRO A 95 9.00 6.48 -13.89
C PRO A 95 10.14 5.88 -13.08
N ASN A 96 9.82 4.82 -12.33
CA ASN A 96 10.88 4.05 -11.70
C ASN A 96 11.64 3.23 -12.77
N GLN A 97 12.86 3.67 -13.05
CA GLN A 97 13.74 3.13 -14.09
C GLN A 97 14.05 1.62 -13.96
N HIS A 98 13.84 0.98 -12.81
CA HIS A 98 14.20 -0.43 -12.60
C HIS A 98 13.00 -1.38 -12.46
N THR A 99 11.83 -0.86 -12.06
CA THR A 99 10.70 -1.73 -11.72
C THR A 99 9.71 -1.90 -12.87
N GLY A 100 9.57 -0.91 -13.75
CA GLY A 100 8.49 -0.87 -14.76
C GLY A 100 7.13 -0.53 -14.14
N HIS A 101 7.15 0.18 -13.01
CA HIS A 101 5.98 0.73 -12.33
C HIS A 101 6.11 2.24 -12.27
N TRP A 102 5.02 2.94 -12.54
CA TRP A 102 4.94 4.39 -12.40
C TRP A 102 3.61 4.75 -11.77
N PRO A 103 3.54 4.71 -10.43
CA PRO A 103 2.27 4.81 -9.76
C PRO A 103 1.84 6.27 -9.58
N GLY A 104 0.54 6.48 -9.54
CA GLY A 104 -0.09 7.79 -9.41
C GLY A 104 -1.56 7.67 -9.03
N TRP A 105 -2.27 8.77 -9.23
CA TRP A 105 -3.66 8.97 -8.84
C TRP A 105 -4.50 9.28 -10.06
N VAL A 106 -5.75 8.81 -10.06
CA VAL A 106 -6.73 9.15 -11.10
C VAL A 106 -8.01 9.55 -10.38
N PRO A 107 -8.62 10.69 -10.72
CA PRO A 107 -9.91 11.10 -10.16
C PRO A 107 -10.95 9.99 -10.26
N VAL A 108 -11.73 9.81 -9.20
CA VAL A 108 -12.85 8.88 -9.19
C VAL A 108 -14.05 9.56 -9.86
N GLY A 109 -14.27 9.21 -11.13
CA GLY A 109 -15.43 9.62 -11.91
C GLY A 109 -16.65 8.71 -11.74
N MET A 110 -17.61 8.83 -12.66
CA MET A 110 -18.90 8.12 -12.62
C MET A 110 -18.88 6.73 -13.28
N GLU A 111 -17.74 6.32 -13.85
CA GLU A 111 -17.59 5.04 -14.55
C GLU A 111 -17.87 3.84 -13.61
N PRO A 112 -18.33 2.70 -14.15
CA PRO A 112 -18.69 1.53 -13.34
C PRO A 112 -17.54 1.01 -12.46
N GLN A 113 -16.29 1.05 -12.96
CA GLN A 113 -15.11 0.63 -12.19
C GLN A 113 -14.88 1.42 -10.89
N ASN A 114 -15.45 2.62 -10.81
CA ASN A 114 -15.31 3.55 -9.70
C ASN A 114 -16.44 3.39 -8.66
N GLN A 115 -17.42 2.50 -8.88
CA GLN A 115 -18.61 2.37 -8.03
C GLN A 115 -18.29 2.14 -6.55
N HIS A 116 -17.36 1.24 -6.24
CA HIS A 116 -17.00 0.89 -4.85
C HIS A 116 -16.19 2.00 -4.17
N HIS A 117 -15.44 2.80 -4.93
CA HIS A 117 -14.76 3.97 -4.41
C HIS A 117 -15.77 5.04 -3.99
N ARG A 118 -16.75 5.33 -4.84
CA ARG A 118 -17.85 6.28 -4.54
C ARG A 118 -18.68 5.81 -3.35
N GLU A 119 -19.04 4.52 -3.33
CA GLU A 119 -19.77 3.92 -2.20
C GLU A 119 -18.98 4.03 -0.90
N GLY A 120 -17.68 3.67 -0.93
CA GLY A 120 -16.78 3.74 0.21
C GLY A 120 -16.67 5.15 0.78
N LEU A 121 -16.51 6.16 -0.07
CA LEU A 121 -16.48 7.56 0.35
C LEU A 121 -17.81 7.99 0.98
N ARG A 122 -18.93 7.75 0.29
CA ARG A 122 -20.27 8.13 0.79
C ARG A 122 -20.51 7.55 2.18
N ASN A 123 -20.26 6.26 2.37
CA ASN A 123 -20.46 5.60 3.65
C ASN A 123 -19.51 6.13 4.74
N SER A 124 -18.29 6.56 4.38
CA SER A 124 -17.31 7.11 5.33
C SER A 124 -17.63 8.54 5.73
N LEU A 125 -18.10 9.37 4.79
CA LEU A 125 -18.57 10.73 5.07
C LEU A 125 -19.81 10.71 5.96
N GLN A 126 -20.76 9.80 5.68
CA GLN A 126 -21.93 9.63 6.54
C GLN A 126 -21.54 9.29 7.98
N VAL A 127 -20.60 8.36 8.17
CA VAL A 127 -20.09 8.02 9.51
C VAL A 127 -19.41 9.24 10.16
N ALA A 128 -18.56 9.97 9.43
CA ALA A 128 -17.91 11.16 9.97
C ALA A 128 -18.94 12.22 10.40
N GLU A 129 -19.99 12.44 9.60
CA GLU A 129 -21.09 13.36 9.94
C GLU A 129 -21.87 12.90 11.19
N GLU A 130 -22.27 11.62 11.25
CA GLU A 130 -22.97 11.03 12.40
C GLU A 130 -22.16 11.16 13.70
N HIS A 131 -20.84 11.06 13.62
CA HIS A 131 -19.92 11.19 14.74
C HIS A 131 -19.41 12.62 14.98
N GLN A 132 -19.82 13.61 14.18
CA GLN A 132 -19.32 15.00 14.23
C GLN A 132 -17.79 15.09 14.10
N GLU A 133 -17.20 14.21 13.29
CA GLU A 133 -15.77 14.14 13.02
C GLU A 133 -15.43 14.76 11.67
N LEU A 134 -14.21 15.30 11.56
CA LEU A 134 -13.67 15.72 10.27
C LEU A 134 -13.28 14.51 9.43
N PHE A 135 -13.46 14.62 8.12
CA PHE A 135 -12.91 13.69 7.14
C PHE A 135 -11.73 14.34 6.40
N PRO A 136 -10.51 14.28 6.98
CA PRO A 136 -9.38 15.08 6.51
C PRO A 136 -8.80 14.59 5.19
N ASP A 137 -8.08 15.48 4.50
CA ASP A 137 -7.22 15.09 3.39
C ASP A 137 -6.18 14.05 3.84
N GLY A 138 -5.83 13.15 2.91
CA GLY A 138 -4.83 12.13 3.12
C GLY A 138 -5.05 10.87 2.31
N THR A 139 -4.22 9.86 2.57
CA THR A 139 -4.32 8.57 1.90
C THR A 139 -5.15 7.59 2.71
N TYR A 140 -6.01 6.84 2.04
CA TYR A 140 -6.94 5.86 2.61
C TYR A 140 -6.79 4.51 1.93
N GLU A 141 -7.17 3.42 2.58
CA GLU A 141 -7.46 2.15 1.92
C GLU A 141 -8.97 2.04 1.73
N LEU A 142 -9.40 1.83 0.48
CA LEU A 142 -10.75 1.33 0.21
C LEU A 142 -10.79 -0.12 0.69
N VAL A 143 -11.77 -0.42 1.53
CA VAL A 143 -12.03 -1.76 2.08
C VAL A 143 -13.51 -2.12 1.86
N GLY A 144 -13.85 -3.41 1.88
CA GLY A 144 -15.25 -3.85 1.83
C GLY A 144 -15.49 -5.15 1.07
N PRO A 145 -16.78 -5.52 0.89
CA PRO A 145 -17.21 -6.82 0.33
C PRO A 145 -16.61 -7.20 -1.02
N LYS A 146 -16.36 -6.22 -1.89
CA LYS A 146 -15.80 -6.41 -3.24
C LYS A 146 -14.32 -6.03 -3.37
N VAL A 147 -13.60 -5.89 -2.25
CA VAL A 147 -12.19 -5.48 -2.23
C VAL A 147 -11.34 -6.55 -1.58
N GLN A 148 -10.33 -7.05 -2.31
CA GLN A 148 -9.33 -8.03 -1.83
C GLN A 148 -9.93 -9.30 -1.19
N GLY A 149 -11.15 -9.70 -1.57
CA GLY A 149 -11.82 -10.85 -0.95
C GLY A 149 -12.42 -10.57 0.43
N ASN A 150 -12.59 -9.30 0.81
CA ASN A 150 -13.16 -8.85 2.08
C ASN A 150 -12.43 -9.41 3.33
N PRO A 151 -11.10 -9.21 3.45
CA PRO A 151 -10.31 -9.76 4.55
C PRO A 151 -10.75 -9.26 5.95
N HIS A 152 -11.38 -8.08 5.97
CA HIS A 152 -11.91 -7.42 7.17
C HIS A 152 -13.37 -7.78 7.47
N LYS A 153 -14.00 -8.65 6.67
CA LYS A 153 -15.39 -9.15 6.87
C LYS A 153 -16.43 -8.03 7.05
N LEU A 154 -16.30 -6.96 6.27
CA LEU A 154 -17.19 -5.80 6.35
C LEU A 154 -18.49 -6.05 5.57
N GLY A 155 -19.59 -5.46 6.04
CA GLY A 155 -20.88 -5.49 5.34
C GLY A 155 -21.05 -4.40 4.27
N LYS A 156 -20.23 -3.35 4.30
CA LYS A 156 -20.27 -2.21 3.37
C LYS A 156 -18.87 -1.75 2.99
N HIS A 157 -18.77 -1.05 1.86
CA HIS A 157 -17.51 -0.42 1.46
C HIS A 157 -17.22 0.81 2.34
N MET A 158 -15.96 1.00 2.71
CA MET A 158 -15.48 2.11 3.55
C MET A 158 -14.09 2.58 3.11
N LEU A 159 -13.71 3.80 3.46
CA LEU A 159 -12.35 4.32 3.38
C LEU A 159 -11.74 4.35 4.78
N TRP A 160 -10.70 3.57 5.01
CA TRP A 160 -9.96 3.60 6.28
C TRP A 160 -8.65 4.35 6.11
N ARG A 161 -8.41 5.34 6.96
CA ARG A 161 -7.22 6.21 6.84
C ARG A 161 -5.94 5.44 7.14
N HIS A 162 -4.93 5.59 6.29
CA HIS A 162 -3.61 5.04 6.58
C HIS A 162 -3.03 5.66 7.85
N GLY A 163 -2.32 4.84 8.64
CA GLY A 163 -1.63 5.33 9.84
C GLY A 163 -2.53 5.68 11.02
N ALA A 164 -3.85 5.52 10.91
CA ALA A 164 -4.79 5.90 11.98
C ALA A 164 -4.78 4.92 13.16
N VAL A 165 -4.42 3.65 12.94
CA VAL A 165 -4.37 2.63 14.00
C VAL A 165 -2.91 2.38 14.35
N VAL A 166 -2.48 2.90 15.50
CA VAL A 166 -1.14 2.66 16.06
C VAL A 166 -1.08 1.28 16.68
N LEU A 167 0.02 0.56 16.44
CA LEU A 167 0.28 -0.77 17.00
C LEU A 167 1.42 -0.68 18.02
N THR A 168 1.28 -1.41 19.13
CA THR A 168 2.39 -1.63 20.07
C THR A 168 3.06 -2.95 19.75
N ILE A 169 4.32 -2.90 19.30
CA ILE A 169 5.12 -4.09 18.98
C ILE A 169 6.10 -4.31 20.14
N PRO A 170 5.92 -5.35 20.99
CA PRO A 170 6.69 -5.47 22.22
C PRO A 170 8.19 -5.71 22.00
N VAL A 171 8.55 -6.41 20.92
CA VAL A 171 9.93 -6.82 20.62
C VAL A 171 10.24 -6.54 19.15
N LEU A 172 11.16 -5.60 18.90
CA LEU A 172 11.58 -5.20 17.55
C LEU A 172 12.80 -6.01 17.08
N THR A 173 12.63 -7.33 17.02
CA THR A 173 13.57 -8.27 16.38
C THR A 173 12.87 -9.02 15.24
N PHE A 174 13.60 -9.77 14.42
CA PHE A 174 13.00 -10.59 13.37
C PHE A 174 11.96 -11.56 13.94
N GLU A 175 12.32 -12.28 15.00
CA GLU A 175 11.46 -13.24 15.69
C GLU A 175 10.30 -12.52 16.39
N GLY A 176 10.56 -11.43 17.11
CA GLY A 176 9.51 -10.68 17.81
C GLY A 176 8.43 -10.11 16.86
N ILE A 177 8.85 -9.62 15.70
CA ILE A 177 7.94 -9.11 14.66
C ILE A 177 7.20 -10.27 13.99
N ARG A 178 7.88 -11.39 13.71
CA ARG A 178 7.23 -12.60 13.16
C ARG A 178 6.14 -13.10 14.10
N ASP A 179 6.46 -13.27 15.37
CA ASP A 179 5.56 -13.83 16.38
C ASP A 179 4.37 -12.88 16.63
N PHE A 180 4.61 -11.55 16.65
CA PHE A 180 3.51 -10.56 16.67
C PHE A 180 2.57 -10.75 15.47
N LEU A 181 3.13 -10.85 14.27
CA LEU A 181 2.34 -10.98 13.05
C LEU A 181 1.61 -12.31 12.99
N GLU A 182 2.13 -13.39 13.56
CA GLU A 182 1.46 -14.69 13.64
C GLU A 182 0.23 -14.63 14.55
N GLY A 183 0.34 -13.99 15.73
CA GLY A 183 -0.73 -13.87 16.71
C GLY A 183 -1.73 -12.74 16.45
N PHE A 184 -1.37 -11.72 15.67
CA PHE A 184 -2.21 -10.54 15.46
C PHE A 184 -2.96 -10.57 14.12
N ARG A 185 -4.27 -10.25 14.17
CA ARG A 185 -5.16 -10.31 13.00
C ARG A 185 -5.02 -9.09 12.08
N CYS A 186 -3.97 -9.03 11.27
CA CYS A 186 -3.70 -7.92 10.34
C CYS A 186 -3.02 -8.36 9.02
N GLU A 187 -2.89 -7.47 8.03
CA GLU A 187 -2.02 -7.75 6.86
C GLU A 187 -0.55 -7.69 7.25
N GLY A 188 -0.22 -6.72 8.09
CA GLY A 188 1.15 -6.31 8.33
C GLY A 188 1.22 -5.01 9.10
N ILE A 189 2.42 -4.46 9.12
CA ILE A 189 2.78 -3.24 9.83
C ILE A 189 3.42 -2.27 8.85
N VAL A 190 3.13 -0.98 9.01
CA VAL A 190 3.87 0.11 8.39
C VAL A 190 4.48 0.96 9.51
N TRP A 191 5.80 1.11 9.50
CA TRP A 191 6.49 2.05 10.38
C TRP A 191 6.65 3.41 9.70
N HIS A 192 6.43 4.45 10.48
CA HIS A 192 6.58 5.85 10.11
C HIS A 192 7.74 6.46 10.90
N HIS A 193 8.80 6.86 10.22
CA HIS A 193 9.88 7.63 10.83
C HIS A 193 9.51 9.13 10.86
N PRO A 194 9.91 9.89 11.89
CA PRO A 194 9.66 11.34 11.96
C PRO A 194 10.14 12.18 10.76
N ASP A 195 11.18 11.72 10.05
CA ASP A 195 11.70 12.36 8.83
C ASP A 195 10.91 12.02 7.54
N GLY A 196 9.83 11.26 7.65
CA GLY A 196 8.97 10.87 6.52
C GLY A 196 9.35 9.56 5.83
N ARG A 197 10.44 8.87 6.24
CA ARG A 197 10.70 7.51 5.77
C ARG A 197 9.59 6.54 6.20
N LEU A 198 9.29 5.59 5.33
CA LEU A 198 8.33 4.52 5.58
C LEU A 198 8.98 3.17 5.32
N VAL A 199 8.70 2.19 6.17
CA VAL A 199 9.08 0.78 6.00
C VAL A 199 7.87 -0.09 6.32
N LYS A 200 7.69 -1.21 5.62
CA LYS A 200 6.58 -2.13 5.91
C LYS A 200 7.03 -3.57 6.02
N ILE A 201 6.22 -4.39 6.67
CA ILE A 201 6.32 -5.85 6.62
C ILE A 201 4.91 -6.44 6.56
N LYS A 202 4.75 -7.64 5.99
CA LYS A 202 3.46 -8.32 5.93
C LYS A 202 3.55 -9.72 6.47
N ARG A 203 2.44 -10.24 7.00
CA ARG A 203 2.28 -11.64 7.42
C ARG A 203 2.77 -12.63 6.36
N ARG A 204 2.33 -12.44 5.11
CA ARG A 204 2.73 -13.29 3.98
C ARG A 204 4.23 -13.28 3.69
N ASP A 205 4.94 -12.25 4.13
CA ASP A 205 6.39 -12.17 3.92
C ASP A 205 7.10 -13.19 4.82
N PHE A 206 6.51 -13.58 5.95
CA PHE A 206 6.94 -14.71 6.80
C PHE A 206 6.28 -16.05 6.41
N GLY A 207 5.53 -16.10 5.31
CA GLY A 207 4.82 -17.32 4.88
C GLY A 207 3.45 -17.53 5.53
N PHE A 208 2.98 -16.62 6.38
CA PHE A 208 1.66 -16.74 6.99
C PHE A 208 0.52 -16.38 6.03
N ALA A 209 -0.54 -17.19 6.05
CA ALA A 209 -1.79 -16.85 5.38
C ALA A 209 -2.52 -15.70 6.10
N TRP A 210 -3.54 -15.14 5.41
CA TRP A 210 -4.49 -14.25 6.08
C TRP A 210 -5.20 -15.03 7.20
N PRO A 211 -5.29 -14.48 8.41
CA PRO A 211 -5.97 -15.14 9.52
C PRO A 211 -7.47 -15.33 9.20
N CYS A 212 -7.94 -16.56 9.37
CA CYS A 212 -9.33 -16.95 9.08
C CYS A 212 -10.36 -16.24 9.96
#